data_AF-A0A1B7N755-F1
#
_entry.id   AF-A0A1B7N755-F1
#
_cell.length_a   1.000
_cell.length_b   1.000
_cell.length_c   1.000
_cell.angle_alpha   90.00
_cell.angle_beta   90.00
_cell.angle_gamma   90.00
#
_symmetry.space_group_name_H-M   'P 1'
#
loop_
_entity.id
_entity.type
_entity.pdbx_description
1 polymer ?
#
loop_
_entity_poly.entity_id
_entity_poly.type
_entity_poly.pdbx_seq_one_letter_code
_entity_poly.pdbx_strand_id
1 'polypeptide(L)'
;MQVWNVIYDPLDFPDSLYRSALPLVDQTAQSKISKFYRREDACRSLIGNLLPRVLLKKRGVAKEAMTFTATETGKPYCTTPGIDPPLAFNVTHDQGVIAMAFGTGDLGPPAFHIGVDVMQLRIPPRITFTQFVDSVGSQLTARENSIVLAADIPEEEAIRRFYWIWTLKEAYTKALGIGLGFDFKRIEYDVLQEKITIDGEPARGWQFLKFEVPPSGPKYVGVAAKFMGGRGTSISDLSEGCLVCYDAVSFVNRAIEEMS
;
A
#
# COMPACT_ATOMS: atom_id res chain seq x y z
N MET A 1 -8.87 9.70 -5.36
CA MET A 1 -7.71 8.84 -5.09
C MET A 1 -7.85 7.60 -5.96
N GLN A 2 -6.77 7.07 -6.50
CA GLN A 2 -6.76 5.82 -7.30
C GLN A 2 -5.76 4.84 -6.70
N VAL A 3 -5.97 3.55 -6.96
CA VAL A 3 -5.07 2.46 -6.55
C VAL A 3 -4.71 1.62 -7.77
N TRP A 4 -3.41 1.41 -7.98
CA TRP A 4 -2.89 0.46 -8.96
C TRP A 4 -2.30 -0.74 -8.22
N ASN A 5 -2.71 -1.94 -8.62
CA ASN A 5 -2.13 -3.20 -8.18
C ASN A 5 -1.36 -3.83 -9.33
N VAL A 6 -0.22 -4.45 -9.02
CA VAL A 6 0.54 -5.30 -9.92
C VAL A 6 0.58 -6.69 -9.31
N ILE A 7 0.02 -7.65 -10.03
CA ILE A 7 -0.03 -9.07 -9.66
C ILE A 7 1.28 -9.71 -10.12
N TYR A 8 2.04 -10.21 -9.17
CA TYR A 8 3.39 -10.73 -9.35
C TYR A 8 3.43 -12.22 -9.00
N ASP A 9 3.75 -13.03 -9.99
CA ASP A 9 4.17 -14.42 -9.81
C ASP A 9 5.68 -14.54 -10.04
N PRO A 10 6.47 -15.01 -9.06
CA PRO A 10 7.90 -15.25 -9.24
C PRO A 10 8.25 -16.21 -10.38
N LEU A 11 7.36 -17.16 -10.71
CA LEU A 11 7.56 -18.16 -11.76
C LEU A 11 7.49 -17.57 -13.17
N ASP A 12 6.62 -16.56 -13.36
CA ASP A 12 6.38 -15.93 -14.65
C ASP A 12 7.29 -14.72 -14.90
N PHE A 13 8.07 -14.29 -13.90
CA PHE A 13 8.90 -13.09 -13.99
C PHE A 13 10.38 -13.47 -14.18
N PRO A 14 10.93 -13.51 -15.41
CA PRO A 14 12.29 -13.98 -15.67
C PRO A 14 13.38 -12.96 -15.30
N ASP A 15 14.59 -13.44 -15.06
CA ASP A 15 15.76 -12.60 -14.74
C ASP A 15 16.13 -11.61 -15.85
N SER A 16 15.90 -11.98 -17.11
CA SER A 16 16.11 -11.08 -18.24
C SER A 16 15.22 -9.84 -18.16
N LEU A 17 13.96 -10.01 -17.76
CA LEU A 17 13.01 -8.91 -17.59
C LEU A 17 13.43 -8.00 -16.43
N TYR A 18 13.77 -8.58 -15.29
CA TYR A 18 14.33 -7.85 -14.14
C TYR A 18 15.55 -7.00 -14.55
N ARG A 19 16.54 -7.61 -15.23
CA ARG A 19 17.77 -6.92 -15.65
C ARG A 19 17.50 -5.81 -16.66
N SER A 20 16.55 -6.01 -17.56
CA SER A 20 16.20 -5.01 -18.59
C SER A 20 15.46 -3.81 -18.00
N ALA A 21 14.67 -4.02 -16.95
CA ALA A 21 13.92 -2.96 -16.28
C ALA A 21 14.70 -2.22 -15.19
N LEU A 22 15.73 -2.83 -14.60
CA LEU A 22 16.53 -2.22 -13.52
C LEU A 22 17.13 -0.84 -13.90
N PRO A 23 17.62 -0.59 -15.13
CA PRO A 23 18.12 0.73 -15.55
C PRO A 23 17.04 1.82 -15.68
N LEU A 24 15.75 1.49 -15.52
CA LEU A 24 14.65 2.47 -15.58
C LEU A 24 14.46 3.22 -14.26
N VAL A 25 15.05 2.75 -13.16
CA VAL A 25 15.00 3.40 -11.85
C VAL A 25 16.31 4.12 -11.54
N ASP A 26 16.29 5.08 -10.61
CA ASP A 26 17.48 5.87 -10.27
C ASP A 26 18.58 5.02 -9.61
N GLN A 27 19.83 5.51 -9.63
CA GLN A 27 20.99 4.78 -9.13
C GLN A 27 20.87 4.38 -7.65
N THR A 28 20.21 5.21 -6.84
CA THR A 28 19.96 4.96 -5.42
C THR A 28 19.00 3.78 -5.25
N ALA A 29 17.91 3.74 -6.02
CA ALA A 29 16.98 2.63 -6.07
C ALA A 29 17.65 1.35 -6.60
N GLN A 30 18.43 1.42 -7.68
CA GLN A 30 19.18 0.27 -8.20
C GLN A 30 20.09 -0.34 -7.12
N SER A 31 20.83 0.52 -6.41
CA SER A 31 21.75 0.11 -5.33
C SER A 31 21.04 -0.48 -4.11
N LYS A 32 19.80 -0.04 -3.83
CA LYS A 32 18.96 -0.63 -2.77
C LYS A 32 18.40 -1.98 -3.21
N ILE A 33 17.88 -2.06 -4.43
CA ILE A 33 17.27 -3.27 -5.00
C ILE A 33 18.29 -4.41 -5.09
N SER A 34 19.52 -4.12 -5.52
CA SER A 34 20.58 -5.13 -5.67
C SER A 34 21.11 -5.71 -4.36
N LYS A 35 20.76 -5.11 -3.20
CA LYS A 35 21.15 -5.59 -1.86
C LYS A 35 20.16 -6.59 -1.26
N PHE A 36 18.99 -6.79 -1.85
CA PHE A 36 18.06 -7.79 -1.36
C PHE A 36 18.64 -9.19 -1.51
N TYR A 37 18.63 -9.95 -0.42
CA TYR A 37 19.06 -11.35 -0.42
C TYR A 37 18.09 -12.23 -1.22
N ARG A 38 16.78 -11.97 -1.08
CA ARG A 38 15.72 -12.68 -1.80
C ARG A 38 15.38 -11.98 -3.10
N ARG A 39 15.31 -12.76 -4.18
CA ARG A 39 14.99 -12.29 -5.52
C ARG A 39 13.61 -11.64 -5.59
N GLU A 40 12.64 -12.22 -4.90
CA GLU A 40 11.26 -11.76 -4.88
C GLU A 40 11.15 -10.37 -4.25
N ASP A 41 11.95 -10.09 -3.22
CA ASP A 41 12.02 -8.75 -2.61
C ASP A 41 12.64 -7.73 -3.57
N ALA A 42 13.69 -8.12 -4.31
CA ALA A 42 14.27 -7.28 -5.36
C ALA A 42 13.25 -6.96 -6.46
N CYS A 43 12.49 -7.96 -6.93
CA CYS A 43 11.47 -7.78 -7.97
C CYS A 43 10.30 -6.91 -7.48
N ARG A 44 9.78 -7.15 -6.27
CA ARG A 44 8.74 -6.30 -5.67
C ARG A 44 9.21 -4.85 -5.51
N SER A 45 10.44 -4.66 -5.05
CA SER A 45 11.03 -3.33 -4.91
C SER A 45 11.21 -2.65 -6.27
N LEU A 46 11.63 -3.37 -7.31
CA LEU A 46 11.73 -2.84 -8.68
C LEU A 46 10.36 -2.40 -9.20
N ILE A 47 9.35 -3.28 -9.15
CA ILE A 47 7.98 -2.99 -9.60
C ILE A 47 7.41 -1.78 -8.85
N GLY A 48 7.59 -1.74 -7.53
CA GLY A 48 7.16 -0.62 -6.69
C GLY A 48 7.80 0.72 -7.09
N ASN A 49 9.06 0.71 -7.54
CA ASN A 49 9.74 1.91 -8.04
C ASN A 49 9.30 2.30 -9.47
N LEU A 50 8.83 1.35 -10.27
CA LEU A 50 8.31 1.60 -11.62
C LEU A 50 6.90 2.20 -11.61
N LEU A 51 6.05 1.83 -10.64
CA LEU A 51 4.68 2.34 -10.52
C LEU A 51 4.55 3.88 -10.63
N PRO A 52 5.23 4.70 -9.81
CA PRO A 52 5.13 6.14 -9.93
C PRO A 52 5.78 6.69 -11.21
N ARG A 53 6.79 6.02 -11.77
CA ARG A 53 7.45 6.41 -13.03
C ARG A 53 6.53 6.20 -14.23
N VAL A 54 5.87 5.05 -14.32
CA VAL A 54 4.86 4.78 -15.34
C VAL A 54 3.70 5.77 -15.22
N LEU A 55 3.27 6.12 -14.00
CA LEU A 55 2.27 7.17 -13.80
C LEU A 55 2.71 8.53 -14.35
N LEU A 56 3.95 8.95 -14.07
CA LEU A 56 4.50 10.19 -14.60
C LEU A 56 4.65 10.14 -16.13
N LYS A 57 5.07 9.01 -16.69
CA LYS A 57 5.15 8.81 -18.15
C LYS A 57 3.79 8.99 -18.81
N LYS A 58 2.72 8.41 -18.24
CA LYS A 58 1.34 8.62 -18.70
C LYS A 58 0.88 10.07 -18.61
N ARG A 59 1.50 10.89 -17.74
CA ARG A 59 1.29 12.35 -17.66
C ARG A 59 2.19 13.15 -18.60
N GLY A 60 2.91 12.50 -19.51
CA GLY A 60 3.77 13.15 -20.51
C GLY A 60 5.16 13.53 -20.00
N VAL A 61 5.56 13.09 -18.81
CA VAL A 61 6.89 13.39 -18.26
C VAL A 61 7.93 12.46 -18.88
N ALA A 62 8.99 13.03 -19.43
CA ALA A 62 10.15 12.27 -19.90
C ALA A 62 10.89 11.62 -18.73
N LYS A 63 11.44 10.41 -18.93
CA LYS A 63 12.13 9.65 -17.87
C LYS A 63 13.26 10.44 -17.23
N GLU A 64 14.00 11.19 -18.03
CA GLU A 64 15.18 11.97 -17.62
C GLU A 64 14.79 13.14 -16.70
N ALA A 65 13.55 13.61 -16.79
CA ALA A 65 13.01 14.66 -15.95
C ALA A 65 12.40 14.13 -14.64
N MET A 66 12.18 12.82 -14.52
CA MET A 66 11.55 12.24 -13.33
C MET A 66 12.52 12.23 -12.16
N THR A 67 12.17 12.94 -11.09
CA THR A 67 12.97 12.96 -9.87
C THR A 67 12.13 12.56 -8.66
N PHE A 68 12.77 11.81 -7.76
CA PHE A 68 12.19 11.32 -6.53
C PHE A 68 13.20 11.51 -5.40
N THR A 69 12.69 11.66 -4.19
CA THR A 69 13.50 11.62 -2.97
C THR A 69 12.67 10.98 -1.87
N ALA A 70 13.19 10.96 -0.64
CA ALA A 70 12.48 10.41 0.51
C ALA A 70 12.49 11.39 1.69
N THR A 71 11.51 11.28 2.58
CA THR A 71 11.53 11.94 3.88
C THR A 71 12.66 11.37 4.75
N GLU A 72 12.93 12.00 5.90
CA GLU A 72 13.89 11.49 6.90
C GLU A 72 13.54 10.06 7.37
N THR A 73 12.25 9.74 7.41
CA THR A 73 11.71 8.42 7.76
C THR A 73 11.66 7.44 6.57
N GLY A 74 12.13 7.85 5.39
CA GLY A 74 12.23 7.00 4.21
C GLY A 74 10.97 6.92 3.33
N LYS A 75 9.94 7.75 3.57
CA LYS A 75 8.74 7.79 2.73
C LYS A 75 9.08 8.46 1.39
N PRO A 76 8.96 7.76 0.24
CA PRO A 76 9.30 8.34 -1.05
C PRO A 76 8.28 9.38 -1.49
N TYR A 77 8.72 10.41 -2.21
CA TYR A 77 7.86 11.41 -2.83
C TYR A 77 8.45 11.96 -4.14
N CYS A 78 7.56 12.49 -4.98
CA CYS A 78 7.91 13.01 -6.30
C CYS A 78 8.44 14.44 -6.17
N THR A 79 9.57 14.73 -6.80
CA THR A 79 10.17 16.07 -6.88
C THR A 79 10.27 16.58 -8.32
N THR A 80 9.70 15.84 -9.27
CA THR A 80 9.67 16.21 -10.69
C THR A 80 9.11 17.64 -10.84
N PRO A 81 9.83 18.55 -11.52
CA PRO A 81 9.37 19.92 -11.69
C PRO A 81 8.14 20.00 -12.60
N GLY A 82 7.28 20.99 -12.38
CA GLY A 82 6.14 21.27 -13.24
C GLY A 82 4.95 20.32 -13.09
N ILE A 83 4.92 19.47 -12.06
CA ILE A 83 3.76 18.62 -11.76
C ILE A 83 2.71 19.44 -11.02
N ASP A 84 1.67 19.85 -11.73
CA ASP A 84 0.51 20.57 -11.19
C ASP A 84 -0.80 19.86 -11.57
N PRO A 85 -1.64 19.46 -10.59
CA PRO A 85 -1.38 19.48 -9.16
C PRO A 85 -0.25 18.52 -8.75
N PRO A 86 0.45 18.78 -7.62
CA PRO A 86 1.50 17.90 -7.11
C PRO A 86 1.05 16.44 -7.01
N LEU A 87 1.98 15.50 -7.18
CA LEU A 87 1.69 14.07 -7.08
C LEU A 87 1.90 13.56 -5.64
N ALA A 88 0.82 13.13 -4.99
CA ALA A 88 0.88 12.31 -3.78
C ALA A 88 0.80 10.84 -4.16
N PHE A 89 1.71 10.02 -3.62
CA PHE A 89 1.62 8.56 -3.75
C PHE A 89 2.20 7.83 -2.54
N ASN A 90 1.81 6.57 -2.39
CA ASN A 90 2.45 5.62 -1.48
C ASN A 90 2.42 4.23 -2.10
N VAL A 91 3.44 3.42 -1.82
CA VAL A 91 3.61 2.07 -2.37
C VAL A 91 3.74 1.08 -1.23
N THR A 92 3.13 -0.09 -1.40
CA THR A 92 3.19 -1.22 -0.47
C THR A 92 3.27 -2.52 -1.27
N HIS A 93 3.65 -3.62 -0.63
CA HIS A 93 3.58 -4.94 -1.22
C HIS A 93 3.42 -6.01 -0.15
N ASP A 94 2.68 -7.08 -0.48
CA ASP A 94 2.69 -8.32 0.28
C ASP A 94 2.57 -9.50 -0.68
N GLN A 95 3.43 -10.50 -0.48
CA GLN A 95 3.55 -11.70 -1.32
C GLN A 95 3.52 -11.41 -2.83
N GLY A 96 2.40 -11.70 -3.51
CA GLY A 96 2.21 -11.58 -4.95
C GLY A 96 1.53 -10.28 -5.39
N VAL A 97 1.36 -9.29 -4.51
CA VAL A 97 0.74 -8.01 -4.86
C VAL A 97 1.65 -6.85 -4.50
N ILE A 98 1.88 -5.95 -5.46
CA ILE A 98 2.47 -4.63 -5.25
C ILE A 98 1.37 -3.60 -5.51
N ALA A 99 1.05 -2.75 -4.53
CA ALA A 99 -0.01 -1.76 -4.64
C ALA A 99 0.56 -0.34 -4.52
N MET A 100 0.02 0.60 -5.29
CA MET A 100 0.28 2.04 -5.17
C MET A 100 -1.05 2.80 -5.09
N ALA A 101 -1.25 3.57 -4.02
CA ALA A 101 -2.28 4.59 -3.99
C ALA A 101 -1.68 5.93 -4.44
N PHE A 102 -2.43 6.69 -5.23
CA PHE A 102 -2.01 8.02 -5.68
C PHE A 102 -3.18 8.98 -5.88
N GLY A 103 -2.85 10.27 -5.91
CA GLY A 103 -3.79 11.36 -6.14
C GLY A 103 -3.09 12.71 -6.18
N THR A 104 -3.88 13.78 -6.08
CA THR A 104 -3.35 15.14 -5.89
C THR A 104 -2.71 15.27 -4.51
N GLY A 105 -1.57 15.96 -4.46
CA GLY A 105 -0.86 16.34 -3.25
C GLY A 105 -1.35 17.67 -2.73
N ASP A 106 -2.38 17.62 -1.88
CA ASP A 106 -3.04 18.82 -1.36
C ASP A 106 -2.51 19.21 0.04
N LEU A 107 -2.32 18.22 0.91
CA LEU A 107 -1.99 18.42 2.33
C LEU A 107 -0.85 17.51 2.79
N GLY A 108 -0.04 18.03 3.71
CA GLY A 108 1.12 17.33 4.28
C GLY A 108 2.37 17.30 3.37
N PRO A 109 2.74 18.38 2.67
CA PRO A 109 3.97 18.39 1.88
C PRO A 109 5.21 18.09 2.75
N PRO A 110 6.31 17.60 2.16
CA PRO A 110 6.51 17.39 0.74
C PRO A 110 6.06 16.01 0.22
N ALA A 111 5.82 15.05 1.13
CA ALA A 111 5.44 13.69 0.76
C ALA A 111 3.93 13.44 0.68
N PHE A 112 3.13 14.42 1.14
CA PHE A 112 1.69 14.41 1.21
C PHE A 112 1.12 13.27 2.09
N HIS A 113 -0.01 13.53 2.73
CA HIS A 113 -0.65 12.56 3.61
C HIS A 113 -1.51 11.57 2.82
N ILE A 114 -0.83 10.68 2.08
CA ILE A 114 -1.41 9.51 1.43
C ILE A 114 -0.64 8.25 1.82
N GLY A 115 -1.35 7.15 2.07
CA GLY A 115 -0.79 5.87 2.46
C GLY A 115 -1.62 4.73 1.90
N VAL A 116 -1.00 3.57 1.69
CA VAL A 116 -1.71 2.35 1.29
C VAL A 116 -1.08 1.15 1.95
N ASP A 117 -1.92 0.19 2.32
CA ASP A 117 -1.48 -1.13 2.70
C ASP A 117 -2.31 -2.21 1.99
N VAL A 118 -1.69 -3.36 1.73
CA VAL A 118 -2.32 -4.52 1.12
C VAL A 118 -1.74 -5.78 1.77
N MET A 119 -2.60 -6.74 2.10
CA MET A 119 -2.17 -8.00 2.72
C MET A 119 -2.97 -9.18 2.20
N GLN A 120 -2.29 -10.31 2.05
CA GLN A 120 -2.91 -11.59 1.75
C GLN A 120 -3.68 -12.09 2.97
N LEU A 121 -4.91 -12.56 2.75
CA LEU A 121 -5.69 -13.24 3.78
C LEU A 121 -5.11 -14.64 4.02
N ARG A 122 -4.16 -14.76 4.96
CA ARG A 122 -3.52 -16.03 5.30
C ARG A 122 -3.19 -16.13 6.79
N ILE A 123 -3.23 -17.33 7.33
CA ILE A 123 -2.69 -17.61 8.67
C ILE A 123 -1.27 -18.17 8.49
N PRO A 124 -0.29 -17.78 9.32
CA PRO A 124 1.01 -18.44 9.31
C PRO A 124 0.87 -19.96 9.49
N PRO A 125 1.70 -20.77 8.81
CA PRO A 125 1.58 -22.22 8.91
C PRO A 125 1.88 -22.67 10.34
N ARG A 126 1.20 -23.75 10.78
CA ARG A 126 1.40 -24.42 12.08
C ARG A 126 0.91 -23.67 13.32
N ILE A 127 0.15 -22.59 13.16
CA ILE A 127 -0.56 -21.93 14.26
C ILE A 127 -2.04 -21.73 13.92
N THR A 128 -2.88 -21.63 14.94
CA THR A 128 -4.30 -21.28 14.81
C THR A 128 -4.48 -19.77 14.62
N PHE A 129 -5.65 -19.35 14.13
CA PHE A 129 -5.97 -17.93 14.02
C PHE A 129 -5.87 -17.20 15.37
N THR A 130 -6.40 -17.80 16.45
CA THR A 130 -6.33 -17.22 17.80
C THR A 130 -4.88 -17.00 18.25
N GLN A 131 -4.01 -18.01 18.08
CA GLN A 131 -2.59 -17.87 18.40
C GLN A 131 -1.90 -16.78 17.57
N PHE A 132 -2.28 -16.64 16.30
CA PHE A 132 -1.78 -15.56 15.46
C PHE A 132 -2.21 -14.19 16.00
N VAL A 133 -3.49 -14.00 16.31
CA VAL A 133 -4.02 -12.76 16.91
C VAL A 133 -3.32 -12.46 18.24
N ASP A 134 -3.17 -13.45 19.12
CA ASP A 134 -2.48 -13.29 20.41
C ASP A 134 -1.03 -12.80 20.23
N SER A 135 -0.33 -13.29 19.20
CA SER A 135 1.07 -12.89 18.92
C SER A 135 1.22 -11.42 18.53
N VAL A 136 0.16 -10.82 17.98
CA VAL A 136 0.11 -9.40 17.57
C VAL A 136 -0.88 -8.58 18.40
N GLY A 137 -1.47 -9.16 19.44
CA GLY A 137 -2.59 -8.57 20.18
C GLY A 137 -2.23 -7.27 20.89
N SER A 138 -0.94 -7.02 21.13
CA SER A 138 -0.42 -5.75 21.63
C SER A 138 -0.57 -4.59 20.65
N GLN A 139 -0.86 -4.85 19.37
CA GLN A 139 -1.15 -3.83 18.34
C GLN A 139 -2.66 -3.58 18.15
N LEU A 140 -3.50 -4.38 18.80
CA LEU A 140 -4.96 -4.26 18.76
C LEU A 140 -5.51 -3.64 20.04
N THR A 141 -6.59 -2.89 19.90
CA THR A 141 -7.40 -2.40 21.03
C THR A 141 -8.24 -3.54 21.61
N ALA A 142 -8.80 -3.34 22.80
CA ALA A 142 -9.69 -4.32 23.42
C ALA A 142 -10.94 -4.57 22.56
N ARG A 143 -11.50 -3.52 21.94
CA ARG A 143 -12.66 -3.62 21.06
C ARG A 143 -12.33 -4.41 19.79
N GLU A 144 -11.22 -4.10 19.12
CA GLU A 144 -10.78 -4.83 17.93
C GLU A 144 -10.56 -6.32 18.23
N ASN A 145 -9.89 -6.65 19.36
CA ASN A 145 -9.72 -8.04 19.80
C ASN A 145 -11.07 -8.74 19.98
N SER A 146 -12.05 -8.08 20.61
CA SER A 146 -13.39 -8.66 20.78
C SER A 146 -14.12 -8.89 19.46
N ILE A 147 -13.91 -8.04 18.45
CA ILE A 147 -14.53 -8.16 17.12
C ILE A 147 -13.93 -9.33 16.33
N VAL A 148 -12.61 -9.53 16.40
CA VAL A 148 -11.91 -10.59 15.63
C VAL A 148 -11.95 -11.96 16.32
N LEU A 149 -12.09 -12.01 17.65
CA LEU A 149 -12.17 -13.26 18.44
C LEU A 149 -13.60 -13.61 18.89
N ALA A 150 -14.62 -13.01 18.28
CA ALA A 150 -16.01 -13.32 18.61
C ALA A 150 -16.31 -14.82 18.37
N ALA A 151 -17.01 -15.47 19.30
CA ALA A 151 -17.22 -16.93 19.25
C ALA A 151 -18.08 -17.41 18.07
N ASP A 152 -18.99 -16.57 17.57
CA ASP A 152 -20.03 -16.96 16.60
C ASP A 152 -19.72 -16.54 15.15
N ILE A 153 -18.46 -16.25 14.82
CA ILE A 153 -18.07 -15.83 13.46
C ILE A 153 -17.27 -16.92 12.72
N PRO A 154 -17.50 -17.13 11.41
CA PRO A 154 -16.66 -18.01 10.60
C PRO A 154 -15.20 -17.54 10.62
N GLU A 155 -14.25 -18.48 10.65
CA GLU A 155 -12.81 -18.16 10.71
C GLU A 155 -12.36 -17.30 9.52
N GLU A 156 -12.87 -17.56 8.30
CA GLU A 156 -12.58 -16.74 7.11
C GLU A 156 -12.98 -15.27 7.31
N GLU A 157 -14.13 -15.04 7.94
CA GLU A 157 -14.62 -13.69 8.24
C GLU A 157 -13.79 -13.04 9.36
N ALA A 158 -13.38 -13.82 10.37
CA ALA A 158 -12.49 -13.36 11.44
C ALA A 158 -11.14 -12.89 10.89
N ILE A 159 -10.52 -13.70 10.01
CA ILE A 159 -9.28 -13.37 9.29
C ILE A 159 -9.48 -12.09 8.48
N ARG A 160 -10.57 -11.99 7.72
CA ARG A 160 -10.86 -10.83 6.89
C ARG A 160 -10.98 -9.55 7.71
N ARG A 161 -11.70 -9.59 8.84
CA ARG A 161 -11.81 -8.46 9.79
C ARG A 161 -10.47 -8.05 10.36
N PHE A 162 -9.65 -9.01 10.78
CA PHE A 162 -8.30 -8.74 11.28
C PHE A 162 -7.47 -8.00 10.23
N TYR A 163 -7.45 -8.48 8.99
CA TYR A 163 -6.68 -7.85 7.93
C TYR A 163 -7.24 -6.48 7.51
N TRP A 164 -8.55 -6.24 7.61
CA TRP A 164 -9.12 -4.91 7.44
C TRP A 164 -8.62 -3.92 8.49
N ILE A 165 -8.59 -4.34 9.76
CA ILE A 165 -8.04 -3.55 10.85
C ILE A 165 -6.56 -3.28 10.63
N TRP A 166 -5.79 -4.32 10.32
CA TRP A 166 -4.36 -4.20 10.13
C TRP A 166 -3.99 -3.25 8.98
N THR A 167 -4.56 -3.51 7.80
CA THR A 167 -4.27 -2.70 6.61
C THR A 167 -4.73 -1.26 6.77
N LEU A 168 -5.84 -0.99 7.48
CA LEU A 168 -6.26 0.38 7.77
C LEU A 168 -5.25 1.11 8.67
N LYS A 169 -4.75 0.46 9.73
CA LYS A 169 -3.75 1.05 10.63
C LYS A 169 -2.44 1.33 9.91
N GLU A 170 -1.96 0.36 9.13
CA GLU A 170 -0.74 0.51 8.30
C GLU A 170 -0.90 1.61 7.24
N ALA A 171 -2.04 1.67 6.55
CA ALA A 171 -2.29 2.71 5.55
C ALA A 171 -2.28 4.11 6.19
N TYR A 172 -2.87 4.26 7.39
CA TYR A 172 -2.85 5.51 8.14
C TYR A 172 -1.44 5.92 8.55
N THR A 173 -0.66 5.02 9.16
CA THR A 173 0.70 5.34 9.62
C THR A 173 1.65 5.59 8.46
N LYS A 174 1.51 4.87 7.34
CA LYS A 174 2.21 5.16 6.07
C LYS A 174 1.82 6.52 5.50
N ALA A 175 0.56 6.93 5.66
CA ALA A 175 0.12 8.26 5.24
C ALA A 175 0.80 9.37 6.04
N LEU A 176 0.90 9.20 7.37
CA LEU A 176 1.63 10.13 8.23
C LEU A 176 3.15 10.12 8.00
N GLY A 177 3.71 9.01 7.52
CA GLY A 177 5.15 8.88 7.28
C GLY A 177 5.98 8.79 8.56
N ILE A 178 5.40 8.31 9.66
CA ILE A 178 6.06 8.27 10.98
C ILE A 178 7.00 7.04 11.12
N GLY A 179 6.90 6.06 10.23
CA GLY A 179 7.77 4.87 10.23
C GLY A 179 7.47 3.92 11.40
N LEU A 180 8.48 3.13 11.79
CA LEU A 180 8.38 2.16 12.89
C LEU A 180 8.24 2.90 14.24
N GLY A 181 7.36 2.41 15.12
CA GLY A 181 7.20 2.92 16.49
C GLY A 181 5.93 3.72 16.76
N PHE A 182 5.04 3.89 15.77
CA PHE A 182 3.70 4.38 16.05
C PHE A 182 2.91 3.33 16.84
N ASP A 183 2.31 3.72 17.96
CA ASP A 183 1.48 2.83 18.77
C ASP A 183 0.12 2.59 18.09
N PHE A 184 -0.09 1.40 17.56
CA PHE A 184 -1.33 1.03 16.86
C PHE A 184 -2.54 1.05 17.79
N LYS A 185 -2.39 1.00 19.12
CA LYS A 185 -3.52 1.11 20.04
C LYS A 185 -4.14 2.50 20.07
N ARG A 186 -3.44 3.52 19.55
CA ARG A 186 -4.01 4.86 19.34
C ARG A 186 -5.07 4.88 18.25
N ILE A 187 -5.07 3.89 17.35
CA ILE A 187 -6.05 3.74 16.29
C ILE A 187 -7.01 2.63 16.72
N GLU A 188 -8.31 2.95 16.79
CA GLU A 188 -9.37 1.94 16.93
C GLU A 188 -10.24 1.98 15.68
N TYR A 189 -10.31 0.86 14.96
CA TYR A 189 -11.22 0.68 13.84
C TYR A 189 -12.28 -0.38 14.16
N ASP A 190 -13.53 0.07 14.26
CA ASP A 190 -14.69 -0.80 14.29
C ASP A 190 -15.13 -1.11 12.84
N VAL A 191 -14.68 -2.26 12.35
CA VAL A 191 -15.00 -2.77 11.00
C VAL A 191 -16.48 -3.16 10.84
N LEU A 192 -17.24 -3.33 11.93
CA LEU A 192 -18.68 -3.63 11.85
C LEU A 192 -19.50 -2.36 11.66
N GLN A 193 -19.03 -1.24 12.20
CA GLN A 193 -19.69 0.06 12.13
C GLN A 193 -19.04 1.01 11.13
N GLU A 194 -17.96 0.60 10.46
CA GLU A 194 -17.14 1.44 9.58
C GLU A 194 -16.73 2.76 10.27
N LYS A 195 -16.32 2.65 11.55
CA LYS A 195 -15.97 3.78 12.40
C LYS A 195 -14.52 3.70 12.84
N ILE A 196 -13.78 4.78 12.64
CA ILE A 196 -12.40 4.92 13.10
C ILE A 196 -12.27 6.06 14.12
N THR A 197 -11.49 5.80 15.17
CA THR A 197 -11.05 6.83 16.11
C THR A 197 -9.53 6.81 16.26
N ILE A 198 -8.95 8.00 16.45
CA ILE A 198 -7.55 8.22 16.81
C ILE A 198 -7.52 8.89 18.18
N ASP A 199 -6.86 8.28 19.15
CA ASP A 199 -6.82 8.75 20.55
C ASP A 199 -8.22 8.99 21.15
N GLY A 200 -9.19 8.13 20.78
CA GLY A 200 -10.58 8.21 21.22
C GLY A 200 -11.47 9.21 20.47
N GLU A 201 -10.90 10.03 19.59
CA GLU A 201 -11.63 11.02 18.79
C GLU A 201 -11.84 10.54 17.35
N PRO A 202 -12.92 10.93 16.64
CA PRO A 202 -13.07 10.62 15.22
C PRO A 202 -11.84 11.06 14.41
N ALA A 203 -11.40 10.26 13.44
CA ALA A 203 -10.25 10.57 12.59
C ALA A 203 -10.56 11.70 11.59
N ARG A 204 -10.81 12.92 12.09
CA ARG A 204 -11.32 14.05 11.30
C ARG A 204 -10.35 14.41 10.19
N GLY A 205 -10.92 14.70 9.03
CA GLY A 205 -10.21 15.02 7.80
C GLY A 205 -9.62 13.82 7.07
N TRP A 206 -9.82 12.59 7.55
CA TRP A 206 -9.30 11.39 6.89
C TRP A 206 -10.36 10.68 6.05
N GLN A 207 -9.94 10.23 4.88
CA GLN A 207 -10.66 9.30 4.02
C GLN A 207 -9.89 7.97 3.95
N PHE A 208 -10.61 6.87 4.13
CA PHE A 208 -10.13 5.51 3.99
C PHE A 208 -10.94 4.81 2.91
N LEU A 209 -10.27 4.26 1.90
CA LEU A 209 -10.88 3.52 0.80
C LEU A 209 -10.42 2.06 0.87
N LYS A 210 -11.36 1.16 1.12
CA LYS A 210 -11.14 -0.28 1.16
C LYS A 210 -11.17 -0.87 -0.24
N PHE A 211 -10.33 -1.83 -0.55
CA PHE A 211 -10.38 -2.56 -1.81
C PHE A 211 -9.98 -4.01 -1.62
N GLU A 212 -10.61 -4.89 -2.39
CA GLU A 212 -10.18 -6.28 -2.55
C GLU A 212 -9.46 -6.42 -3.89
N VAL A 213 -8.42 -7.22 -3.94
CA VAL A 213 -7.76 -7.53 -5.22
C VAL A 213 -8.62 -8.56 -5.96
N PRO A 214 -8.98 -8.33 -7.24
CA PRO A 214 -9.79 -9.25 -8.02
C PRO A 214 -9.26 -10.69 -7.96
N PRO A 215 -10.15 -11.69 -7.84
CA PRO A 215 -9.73 -13.07 -7.59
C PRO A 215 -9.11 -13.69 -8.85
N SER A 216 -7.78 -13.68 -8.92
CA SER A 216 -6.98 -14.47 -9.88
C SER A 216 -6.08 -15.50 -9.16
N GLY A 217 -6.25 -15.67 -7.85
CA GLY A 217 -5.36 -16.44 -6.99
C GLY A 217 -5.72 -16.24 -5.51
N PRO A 218 -4.73 -16.15 -4.60
CA PRO A 218 -5.00 -15.87 -3.20
C PRO A 218 -5.78 -14.58 -2.98
N LYS A 219 -6.57 -14.52 -1.90
CA LYS A 219 -7.38 -13.34 -1.55
C LYS A 219 -6.52 -12.29 -0.87
N TYR A 220 -6.70 -11.02 -1.23
CA TYR A 220 -6.04 -9.87 -0.62
C TYR A 220 -7.06 -8.80 -0.31
N VAL A 221 -6.85 -8.10 0.80
CA VAL A 221 -7.54 -6.86 1.15
C VAL A 221 -6.52 -5.73 1.27
N GLY A 222 -6.93 -4.51 1.00
CA GLY A 222 -6.09 -3.34 1.16
C GLY A 222 -6.86 -2.08 1.44
N VAL A 223 -6.21 -1.12 2.11
CA VAL A 223 -6.79 0.17 2.45
C VAL A 223 -5.88 1.27 1.95
N ALA A 224 -6.46 2.26 1.28
CA ALA A 224 -5.79 3.51 0.95
C ALA A 224 -6.31 4.62 1.86
N ALA A 225 -5.42 5.34 2.53
CA ALA A 225 -5.73 6.46 3.41
C ALA A 225 -5.24 7.77 2.79
N LYS A 226 -6.09 8.81 2.79
CA LYS A 226 -5.70 10.16 2.40
C LYS A 226 -6.27 11.20 3.38
N PHE A 227 -5.44 12.16 3.76
CA PHE A 227 -5.92 13.33 4.49
C PHE A 227 -6.50 14.36 3.52
N MET A 228 -7.79 14.62 3.65
CA MET A 228 -8.57 15.57 2.87
C MET A 228 -8.76 16.91 3.60
N GLY A 229 -8.43 16.97 4.89
CA GLY A 229 -8.71 18.13 5.75
C GLY A 229 -10.19 18.25 6.12
N GLY A 230 -10.55 19.30 6.86
CA GLY A 230 -11.92 19.50 7.34
C GLY A 230 -12.28 18.65 8.56
N ARG A 231 -13.59 18.48 8.81
CA ARG A 231 -14.11 17.86 10.06
C ARG A 231 -14.69 16.46 9.88
N GLY A 232 -14.92 16.02 8.64
CA GLY A 232 -15.52 14.72 8.34
C GLY A 232 -14.51 13.58 8.35
N THR A 233 -14.98 12.37 8.59
CA THR A 233 -14.21 11.13 8.41
C THR A 233 -15.05 10.22 7.53
N SER A 234 -14.42 9.54 6.57
CA SER A 234 -15.14 8.60 5.70
C SER A 234 -14.37 7.30 5.54
N ILE A 235 -15.08 6.19 5.67
CA ILE A 235 -14.61 4.86 5.29
C ILE A 235 -15.63 4.31 4.30
N SER A 236 -15.16 3.86 3.14
CA SER A 236 -16.00 3.28 2.11
C SER A 236 -15.19 2.36 1.22
N ASP A 237 -15.87 1.58 0.39
CA ASP A 237 -15.19 0.81 -0.65
C ASP A 237 -14.68 1.74 -1.76
N LEU A 238 -13.55 1.38 -2.36
CA LEU A 238 -12.97 2.03 -3.51
C LEU A 238 -13.88 1.75 -4.72
N SER A 239 -14.27 2.81 -5.43
CA SER A 239 -15.11 2.68 -6.62
C SER A 239 -14.42 1.85 -7.70
N GLU A 240 -15.17 1.04 -8.46
CA GLU A 240 -14.64 0.11 -9.47
C GLU A 240 -13.67 0.77 -10.46
N GLY A 241 -13.96 1.99 -10.93
CA GLY A 241 -13.08 2.72 -11.86
C GLY A 241 -11.80 3.31 -11.26
N CYS A 242 -11.62 3.21 -9.93
CA CYS A 242 -10.46 3.72 -9.22
C CYS A 242 -9.45 2.64 -8.84
N LEU A 243 -9.78 1.35 -9.05
CA LEU A 243 -8.87 0.22 -8.88
C LEU A 243 -8.43 -0.30 -10.24
N VAL A 244 -7.12 -0.34 -10.49
CA VAL A 244 -6.57 -0.90 -11.72
C VAL A 244 -5.59 -2.02 -11.38
N CYS A 245 -5.76 -3.18 -11.99
CA CYS A 245 -4.87 -4.32 -11.81
C CYS A 245 -4.08 -4.60 -13.09
N TYR A 246 -2.77 -4.81 -12.92
CA TYR A 246 -1.86 -5.18 -13.98
C TYR A 246 -1.23 -6.53 -13.68
N ASP A 247 -0.97 -7.33 -14.71
CA ASP A 247 -0.01 -8.42 -14.64
C ASP A 247 1.43 -7.84 -14.60
N ALA A 248 2.31 -8.38 -13.76
CA ALA A 248 3.67 -7.88 -13.58
C ALA A 248 4.51 -7.95 -14.85
N VAL A 249 4.41 -9.03 -15.62
CA VAL A 249 5.21 -9.21 -16.85
C VAL A 249 4.80 -8.16 -17.88
N SER A 250 3.50 -8.03 -18.11
CA SER A 250 2.91 -7.06 -19.03
C SER A 250 3.19 -5.61 -18.61
N PHE A 251 3.09 -5.32 -17.32
CA PHE A 251 3.38 -4.00 -16.75
C PHE A 251 4.85 -3.61 -16.98
N VAL A 252 5.78 -4.51 -16.68
CA VAL A 252 7.21 -4.22 -16.78
C VAL A 252 7.68 -4.16 -18.24
N ASN A 253 7.18 -5.02 -19.13
CA ASN A 253 7.47 -4.91 -20.56
C ASN A 253 7.04 -3.56 -21.14
N ARG A 254 5.83 -3.09 -20.79
CA ARG A 254 5.36 -1.75 -21.20
C ARG A 254 6.22 -0.64 -20.63
N ALA A 255 6.63 -0.77 -19.36
CA ALA A 255 7.53 0.19 -18.74
C ALA A 255 8.87 0.28 -19.49
N ILE A 256 9.41 -0.84 -19.96
CA ILE A 256 10.62 -0.89 -20.81
C ILE A 256 10.34 -0.21 -22.14
N GLU A 257 9.27 -0.56 -22.85
CA GLU A 257 8.94 0.02 -24.16
C GLU A 257 8.77 1.55 -24.11
N GLU A 258 8.12 2.08 -23.06
CA GLU A 258 7.79 3.51 -22.97
C GLU A 258 8.93 4.37 -22.38
N MET A 259 9.89 3.77 -21.68
CA MET A 259 10.92 4.48 -20.90
C MET A 259 12.37 4.05 -21.19
N SER A 260 12.60 3.17 -22.17
CA SER A 260 13.97 2.85 -22.63
C SER A 260 14.55 3.93 -23.52
#